data_AF-A0A2S9XLC8-F1
#
_entry.id   AF-A0A2S9XLC8-F1
#
_cell.length_a   1.000
_cell.length_b   1.000
_cell.length_c   1.000
_cell.angle_alpha   90.00
_cell.angle_beta   90.00
_cell.angle_gamma   90.00
#
_symmetry.space_group_name_H-M   'P 1'
#
loop_
_entity.id
_entity.type
_entity.pdbx_description
1 polymer ?
#
loop_
_entity_poly.entity_id
_entity_poly.type
_entity_poly.pdbx_seq_one_letter_code
_entity_poly.pdbx_strand_id
1 'polypeptide(L)'
;MLDSARLTHLLPTKMRSQVDSYFEALSVFTQIRDPRVLRSLGPSGIRGMLLHRGRQNEPTKIPCNYMAHFDWNYPADQPAMAELYRRAKQGQWDSDEMPWHTDVDPFNYEVPLLPDNFLDPQSLADELGTKFTNKELAELRFSVVCWLLSQFLHGEQGALFAACQVTEAVQFFDGKMYGATQVMDEGRHVEVFNRYLDQKLGRLYRINDNLFVIIDSLMTDSRWDMKFLGMQIMVEGLALGAFGVIYKVTREPLLRAILERVIQDEARHVHYGVLALREHITTQLTERERQEREDWAFEVAILMRNRFMVYEVYEEWFEGLMSREHWRRFITNAPGMKMFRQVMFSRLVPNLRAIGLLSERIMPYYEKVGLMQYFDGVAADNLTSDQMLRELDGAVAF
;
A
#
# COMPACT_ATOMS: atom_id res chain seq x y z
N MET A 1 -9.13 -1.67 -24.43
CA MET A 1 -7.65 -1.76 -24.39
C MET A 1 -7.15 -1.47 -25.79
N LEU A 2 -6.18 -0.56 -25.93
CA LEU A 2 -5.41 -0.46 -27.16
C LEU A 2 -4.63 -1.79 -27.32
N ASP A 3 -4.77 -2.46 -28.45
CA ASP A 3 -4.09 -3.73 -28.74
C ASP A 3 -2.61 -3.46 -29.04
N SER A 4 -1.81 -3.28 -27.98
CA SER A 4 -0.38 -2.94 -28.10
C SER A 4 0.40 -4.05 -28.80
N ALA A 5 -0.05 -5.31 -28.68
CA ALA A 5 0.59 -6.47 -29.28
C ALA A 5 0.69 -6.36 -30.81
N ARG A 6 -0.30 -5.75 -31.48
CA ARG A 6 -0.24 -5.51 -32.94
C ARG A 6 0.73 -4.41 -33.34
N LEU A 7 0.92 -3.39 -32.51
CA LEU A 7 1.77 -2.24 -32.81
C LEU A 7 3.25 -2.46 -32.48
N THR A 8 3.55 -3.38 -31.55
CA THR A 8 4.91 -3.58 -31.01
C THR A 8 5.57 -4.89 -31.45
N HIS A 9 4.88 -5.73 -32.24
CA HIS A 9 5.39 -7.04 -32.66
C HIS A 9 6.68 -6.98 -33.50
N LEU A 10 6.96 -5.84 -34.14
CA LEU A 10 8.17 -5.64 -34.95
C LEU A 10 9.32 -4.99 -34.15
N LEU A 11 9.06 -4.54 -32.91
CA LEU A 11 10.09 -3.93 -32.08
C LEU A 11 10.97 -4.98 -31.39
N PRO A 12 12.27 -4.69 -31.17
CA PRO A 12 13.14 -5.47 -30.29
C PRO A 12 12.51 -5.62 -28.90
N THR A 13 12.74 -6.75 -28.23
CA THR A 13 11.99 -7.12 -27.01
C THR A 13 12.07 -6.07 -25.90
N LYS A 14 13.23 -5.44 -25.72
CA LYS A 14 13.42 -4.35 -24.75
C LYS A 14 12.61 -3.09 -25.11
N MET A 15 12.54 -2.75 -26.40
CA MET A 15 11.71 -1.63 -26.86
C MET A 15 10.22 -1.97 -26.73
N ARG A 16 9.83 -3.22 -26.98
CA ARG A 16 8.45 -3.68 -26.76
C ARG A 16 8.04 -3.54 -25.31
N SER A 17 8.84 -4.04 -24.37
CA SER A 17 8.59 -3.94 -22.92
C SER A 17 8.42 -2.48 -22.46
N GLN A 18 9.27 -1.57 -22.97
CA GLN A 18 9.15 -0.14 -22.68
C GLN A 18 7.86 0.46 -23.26
N VAL A 19 7.54 0.17 -24.52
CA VAL A 19 6.32 0.67 -25.16
C VAL A 19 5.06 0.12 -24.50
N ASP A 20 5.05 -1.15 -24.09
CA ASP A 20 3.97 -1.75 -23.32
C ASP A 20 3.81 -1.06 -21.97
N SER A 21 4.91 -0.71 -21.28
CA SER A 21 4.87 0.10 -20.06
C SER A 21 4.15 1.44 -20.27
N TYR A 22 4.44 2.13 -21.37
CA TYR A 22 3.80 3.40 -21.71
C TYR A 22 2.33 3.24 -22.07
N PHE A 23 1.97 2.18 -22.81
CA PHE A 23 0.56 1.88 -23.09
C PHE A 23 -0.23 1.52 -21.82
N GLU A 24 0.40 0.79 -20.90
CA GLU A 24 -0.20 0.49 -19.59
C GLU A 24 -0.43 1.77 -18.80
N ALA A 25 0.58 2.64 -18.69
CA ALA A 25 0.44 3.95 -18.06
C ALA A 25 -0.71 4.76 -18.67
N LEU A 26 -0.77 4.84 -20.00
CA LEU A 26 -1.85 5.53 -20.71
C LEU A 26 -3.21 4.88 -20.43
N SER A 27 -3.27 3.55 -20.38
CA SER A 27 -4.52 2.81 -20.11
C SER A 27 -5.09 3.14 -18.74
N VAL A 28 -4.23 3.32 -17.74
CA VAL A 28 -4.62 3.75 -16.39
C VAL A 28 -5.26 5.14 -16.45
N PHE A 29 -4.62 6.13 -17.10
CA PHE A 29 -5.21 7.48 -17.22
C PHE A 29 -6.50 7.50 -18.03
N THR A 30 -6.65 6.66 -19.05
CA THR A 30 -7.90 6.57 -19.83
C THR A 30 -9.04 5.89 -19.07
N GLN A 31 -8.74 5.14 -18.01
CA GLN A 31 -9.76 4.52 -17.16
C GLN A 31 -10.30 5.48 -16.11
N ILE A 32 -9.54 6.53 -15.75
CA ILE A 32 -9.99 7.58 -14.84
C ILE A 32 -11.15 8.33 -15.48
N ARG A 33 -12.34 8.22 -14.89
CA ARG A 33 -13.57 8.78 -15.49
C ARG A 33 -13.81 10.22 -15.11
N ASP A 34 -13.42 10.63 -13.90
CA ASP A 34 -13.65 11.99 -13.41
C ASP A 34 -12.47 12.91 -13.80
N PRO A 35 -12.72 13.98 -14.58
CA PRO A 35 -11.71 14.99 -14.92
C PRO A 35 -11.02 15.63 -13.70
N ARG A 36 -11.70 15.72 -12.55
CA ARG A 36 -11.15 16.24 -11.29
C ARG A 36 -10.11 15.28 -10.71
N VAL A 37 -10.42 13.99 -10.72
CA VAL A 37 -9.48 12.96 -10.29
C VAL A 37 -8.28 12.90 -11.23
N LEU A 38 -8.50 13.02 -12.55
CA LEU A 38 -7.42 13.11 -13.52
C LEU A 38 -6.53 14.35 -13.30
N ARG A 39 -7.12 15.49 -12.92
CA ARG A 39 -6.34 16.71 -12.57
C ARG A 39 -5.51 16.50 -11.30
N SER A 40 -6.02 15.73 -10.33
CA SER A 40 -5.32 15.41 -9.09
C SER A 40 -4.18 14.41 -9.31
N LEU A 41 -4.45 13.27 -9.94
CA LEU A 41 -3.49 12.17 -10.10
C LEU A 41 -2.62 12.30 -11.36
N GLY A 42 -3.05 13.05 -12.38
CA GLY A 42 -2.38 13.15 -13.67
C GLY A 42 -0.94 13.66 -13.61
N PRO A 43 -0.65 14.78 -12.92
CA PRO A 43 0.73 15.29 -12.78
C PRO A 43 1.67 14.28 -12.13
N SER A 44 1.24 13.66 -11.03
CA SER A 44 1.99 12.60 -10.34
C SER A 44 2.15 11.37 -11.22
N GLY A 45 1.09 11.03 -11.95
CA GLY A 45 1.04 10.02 -12.98
C GLY A 45 2.11 10.16 -14.05
N ILE A 46 2.24 11.36 -14.62
CA ILE A 46 3.30 11.67 -15.60
C ILE A 46 4.68 11.54 -14.94
N ARG A 47 4.86 12.08 -13.74
CA ARG A 47 6.13 12.01 -13.01
C ARG A 47 6.54 10.56 -12.71
N GLY A 48 5.62 9.73 -12.28
CA GLY A 48 5.87 8.33 -11.94
C GLY A 48 5.96 7.43 -13.16
N MET A 49 4.88 7.33 -13.94
CA MET A 49 4.75 6.30 -14.97
C MET A 49 5.39 6.65 -16.31
N LEU A 50 5.60 7.94 -16.61
CA LEU A 50 6.23 8.36 -17.88
C LEU A 50 7.67 8.84 -17.70
N LEU A 51 7.92 9.64 -16.65
CA LEU A 51 9.25 10.18 -16.36
C LEU A 51 10.08 9.29 -15.42
N HIS A 52 9.47 8.23 -14.86
CA HIS A 52 10.10 7.29 -13.93
C HIS A 52 10.87 7.99 -12.80
N ARG A 53 10.31 9.07 -12.24
CA ARG A 53 10.99 9.91 -11.24
C ARG A 53 11.44 9.11 -10.03
N GLY A 54 10.62 8.17 -9.53
CA GLY A 54 10.99 7.29 -8.42
C GLY A 54 12.15 6.31 -8.73
N ARG A 55 12.51 6.14 -10.00
CA ARG A 55 13.60 5.27 -10.44
C ARG A 55 14.88 6.03 -10.79
N GLN A 56 14.87 7.37 -10.69
CA GLN A 56 16.05 8.20 -10.89
C GLN A 56 16.92 8.12 -9.64
N ASN A 57 18.23 7.92 -9.78
CA ASN A 57 19.17 7.82 -8.65
C ASN A 57 19.46 9.20 -8.02
N GLU A 58 18.44 10.05 -7.93
CA GLU A 58 18.49 11.40 -7.39
C GLU A 58 17.31 11.62 -6.44
N PRO A 59 17.46 12.47 -5.41
CA PRO A 59 16.34 12.80 -4.54
C PRO A 59 15.15 13.37 -5.31
N THR A 60 13.97 12.78 -5.14
CA THR A 60 12.73 13.34 -5.71
C THR A 60 12.30 14.54 -4.89
N LYS A 61 12.23 15.71 -5.52
CA LYS A 61 11.68 16.92 -4.91
C LYS A 61 10.18 16.99 -5.15
N ILE A 62 9.41 17.11 -4.07
CA ILE A 62 7.95 17.22 -4.12
C ILE A 62 7.54 18.56 -3.50
N PRO A 63 6.85 19.45 -4.25
CA PRO A 63 6.37 20.70 -3.68
C PRO A 63 5.25 20.41 -2.67
N CYS A 64 5.38 20.96 -1.48
CA CYS A 64 4.38 20.83 -0.42
C CYS A 64 3.70 22.19 -0.23
N ASN A 65 2.38 22.25 -0.35
CA ASN A 65 1.62 23.48 -0.20
C ASN A 65 0.38 23.20 0.65
N TYR A 66 0.40 23.59 1.92
CA TYR A 66 -0.73 23.47 2.84
C TYR A 66 -0.64 24.54 3.93
N MET A 67 -1.73 24.77 4.64
CA MET A 67 -1.73 25.66 5.81
C MET A 67 -1.54 24.83 7.07
N ALA A 68 -0.52 25.17 7.87
CA ALA A 68 -0.45 24.69 9.23
C ALA A 68 -1.61 25.29 10.05
N HIS A 69 -2.32 24.46 10.80
CA HIS A 69 -3.42 24.91 11.64
C HIS A 69 -2.93 25.08 13.09
N PHE A 70 -2.94 26.31 13.59
CA PHE A 70 -2.63 26.64 14.98
C PHE A 70 -3.89 27.07 15.71
N ASP A 71 -4.21 26.39 16.81
CA ASP A 71 -5.20 26.83 17.78
C ASP A 71 -4.51 27.07 19.13
N TRP A 72 -4.42 28.35 19.52
CA TRP A 72 -3.75 28.78 20.75
C TRP A 72 -4.62 28.59 22.01
N ASN A 73 -5.85 28.11 21.86
CA ASN A 73 -6.75 27.82 22.98
C ASN A 73 -6.55 26.42 23.55
N TYR A 74 -5.82 25.54 22.86
CA TYR A 74 -5.55 24.15 23.26
C TYR A 74 -6.82 23.37 23.66
N PRO A 75 -7.85 23.31 22.79
CA PRO A 75 -9.10 22.62 23.09
C PRO A 75 -8.88 21.11 23.31
N ALA A 76 -9.75 20.51 24.13
CA ALA A 76 -9.81 19.06 24.37
C ALA A 76 -11.22 18.56 24.04
N ASP A 77 -11.64 18.76 22.79
CA ASP A 77 -12.99 18.55 22.27
C ASP A 77 -13.15 17.23 21.49
N GLN A 78 -12.07 16.44 21.34
CA GLN A 78 -12.08 15.16 20.63
C GLN A 78 -11.67 14.01 21.57
N PRO A 79 -12.56 13.58 22.50
CA PRO A 79 -12.23 12.59 23.53
C PRO A 79 -11.82 11.22 22.97
N ALA A 80 -12.35 10.82 21.82
CA ALA A 80 -11.95 9.59 21.14
C ALA A 80 -10.50 9.65 20.63
N MET A 81 -10.07 10.81 20.10
CA MET A 81 -8.68 11.04 19.69
C MET A 81 -7.74 11.06 20.90
N ALA A 82 -8.15 11.70 21.99
CA ALA A 82 -7.38 11.74 23.23
C ALA A 82 -7.18 10.34 23.85
N GLU A 83 -8.20 9.48 23.76
CA GLU A 83 -8.09 8.06 24.14
C GLU A 83 -7.11 7.32 23.24
N LEU A 84 -7.22 7.49 21.92
CA LEU A 84 -6.33 6.86 20.95
C LEU A 84 -4.87 7.27 21.19
N TYR A 85 -4.62 8.55 21.47
CA TYR A 85 -3.31 9.07 21.87
C TYR A 85 -2.79 8.43 23.16
N ARG A 86 -3.63 8.28 24.19
CA ARG A 86 -3.22 7.61 25.45
C ARG A 86 -2.80 6.16 25.20
N ARG A 87 -3.53 5.43 24.35
CA ARG A 87 -3.19 4.06 23.95
C ARG A 87 -1.88 4.01 23.16
N ALA A 88 -1.72 4.87 22.15
CA ALA A 88 -0.52 4.92 21.32
C ALA A 88 0.73 5.21 22.14
N LYS A 89 0.66 6.12 23.13
CA LYS A 89 1.78 6.37 24.05
C LYS A 89 2.15 5.17 24.92
N GLN A 90 1.16 4.43 25.41
CA GLN A 90 1.38 3.26 26.25
C GLN A 90 1.90 2.07 25.44
N GLY A 91 1.53 1.99 24.15
CA GLY A 91 1.93 0.94 23.22
C GLY A 91 3.22 1.18 22.47
N GLN A 92 4.01 2.19 22.85
CA GLN A 92 5.32 2.44 22.24
C GLN A 92 6.29 1.28 22.49
N TRP A 93 7.18 1.04 21.53
CA TRP A 93 8.16 -0.05 21.56
C TRP A 93 9.51 0.43 21.01
N ASP A 94 10.59 -0.23 21.38
CA ASP A 94 11.93 0.10 20.89
C ASP A 94 12.33 -0.86 19.77
N SER A 95 12.82 -0.33 18.65
CA SER A 95 13.28 -1.11 17.51
C SER A 95 14.46 -2.02 17.86
N ASP A 96 15.28 -1.63 18.84
CA ASP A 96 16.42 -2.42 19.33
C ASP A 96 16.00 -3.63 20.18
N GLU A 97 14.76 -3.68 20.69
CA GLU A 97 14.23 -4.83 21.43
C GLU A 97 13.86 -6.01 20.51
N MET A 98 13.80 -5.80 19.20
CA MET A 98 13.58 -6.89 18.25
C MET A 98 14.75 -7.89 18.28
N PRO A 99 14.50 -9.19 18.01
CA PRO A 99 15.52 -10.23 18.09
C PRO A 99 16.51 -10.17 16.89
N TRP A 100 17.27 -9.08 16.76
CA TRP A 100 18.20 -8.85 15.65
C TRP A 100 19.35 -9.86 15.60
N HIS A 101 19.58 -10.61 16.67
CA HIS A 101 20.54 -11.72 16.70
C HIS A 101 20.08 -12.94 15.90
N THR A 102 18.80 -13.02 15.51
CA THR A 102 18.27 -14.09 14.66
C THR A 102 19.04 -14.16 13.35
N ASP A 103 19.56 -15.34 13.03
CA ASP A 103 20.19 -15.61 11.75
C ASP A 103 19.11 -15.84 10.70
N VAL A 104 19.12 -15.02 9.65
CA VAL A 104 18.11 -15.03 8.60
C VAL A 104 18.78 -15.52 7.33
N ASP A 105 18.55 -16.78 6.99
CA ASP A 105 18.94 -17.35 5.70
C ASP A 105 17.73 -17.35 4.76
N PRO A 106 17.72 -16.49 3.71
CA PRO A 106 16.61 -16.44 2.75
C PRO A 106 16.41 -17.73 1.94
N PHE A 107 17.41 -18.62 1.93
CA PHE A 107 17.39 -19.89 1.22
C PHE A 107 17.02 -21.08 2.13
N ASN A 108 16.80 -20.86 3.43
CA ASN A 108 16.38 -21.89 4.36
C ASN A 108 14.92 -22.31 4.10
N TYR A 109 14.71 -23.59 3.78
CA TYR A 109 13.38 -24.16 3.51
C TYR A 109 12.61 -24.57 4.77
N GLU A 110 13.27 -24.73 5.92
CA GLU A 110 12.61 -25.06 7.20
C GLU A 110 11.95 -23.81 7.81
N VAL A 111 12.59 -22.65 7.60
CA VAL A 111 12.14 -21.33 8.09
C VAL A 111 11.97 -20.36 6.91
N PRO A 112 11.02 -20.62 5.99
CA PRO A 112 10.86 -19.82 4.80
C PRO A 112 10.30 -18.43 5.09
N LEU A 113 10.84 -17.43 4.39
CA LEU A 113 10.30 -16.06 4.36
C LEU A 113 8.92 -15.97 3.68
N LEU A 114 8.72 -16.80 2.64
CA LEU A 114 7.48 -16.96 1.88
C LEU A 114 7.27 -18.45 1.56
N PRO A 115 6.02 -18.94 1.47
CA PRO A 115 5.76 -20.33 1.08
C PRO A 115 6.11 -20.60 -0.39
N ASP A 116 6.45 -21.84 -0.72
CA ASP A 116 6.87 -22.23 -2.09
C ASP A 116 5.80 -21.94 -3.15
N ASN A 117 4.54 -22.13 -2.80
CA ASN A 117 3.41 -21.89 -3.69
C ASN A 117 2.96 -20.42 -3.74
N PHE A 118 3.69 -19.49 -3.11
CA PHE A 118 3.28 -18.09 -3.02
C PHE A 118 3.04 -17.47 -4.42
N LEU A 119 3.95 -17.72 -5.36
CA LEU A 119 3.82 -17.32 -6.76
C LEU A 119 3.22 -18.40 -7.67
N ASP A 120 3.10 -19.65 -7.22
CA ASP A 120 2.86 -20.82 -8.09
C ASP A 120 3.90 -20.93 -9.23
N PRO A 121 5.18 -21.18 -8.89
CA PRO A 121 6.24 -21.22 -9.90
C PRO A 121 6.11 -22.39 -10.88
N GLN A 122 5.32 -23.42 -10.56
CA GLN A 122 5.07 -24.53 -11.49
C GLN A 122 4.22 -24.05 -12.67
N SER A 123 3.13 -23.32 -12.41
CA SER A 123 2.34 -22.71 -13.49
C SER A 123 3.19 -21.76 -14.35
N LEU A 124 4.15 -21.04 -13.75
CA LEU A 124 5.06 -20.18 -14.50
C LEU A 124 6.01 -20.98 -15.39
N ALA A 125 6.56 -22.07 -14.88
CA ALA A 125 7.44 -22.95 -15.63
C ALA A 125 6.71 -23.57 -16.83
N ASP A 126 5.48 -24.01 -16.63
CA ASP A 126 4.62 -24.57 -17.67
C ASP A 126 4.29 -23.54 -18.76
N GLU A 127 3.96 -22.29 -18.38
CA GLU A 127 3.73 -21.20 -19.36
C GLU A 127 4.97 -20.87 -20.19
N LEU A 128 6.16 -20.98 -19.60
CA LEU A 128 7.44 -20.75 -20.27
C LEU A 128 7.97 -21.98 -21.03
N GLY A 129 7.33 -23.15 -20.88
CA GLY A 129 7.83 -24.40 -21.44
C GLY A 129 9.20 -24.81 -20.88
N THR A 130 9.49 -24.45 -19.63
CA THR A 130 10.78 -24.65 -18.97
C THR A 130 10.64 -25.47 -17.69
N LYS A 131 11.76 -25.73 -17.02
CA LYS A 131 11.82 -26.26 -15.65
C LYS A 131 12.82 -25.44 -14.86
N PHE A 132 12.38 -24.88 -13.74
CA PHE A 132 13.29 -24.23 -12.81
C PHE A 132 14.00 -25.26 -11.95
N THR A 133 15.29 -25.05 -11.73
CA THR A 133 16.06 -25.73 -10.70
C THR A 133 15.65 -25.24 -9.31
N ASN A 134 15.93 -26.04 -8.27
CA ASN A 134 15.66 -25.62 -6.88
C ASN A 134 16.35 -24.31 -6.51
N LYS A 135 17.53 -24.05 -7.09
CA LYS A 135 18.28 -22.82 -6.89
C LYS A 135 17.55 -21.62 -7.50
N GLU A 136 17.13 -21.71 -8.75
CA GLU A 136 16.38 -20.64 -9.43
C GLU A 136 15.06 -20.33 -8.72
N LEU A 137 14.35 -21.36 -8.24
CA LEU A 137 13.13 -21.18 -7.45
C LEU A 137 13.39 -20.41 -6.15
N ALA A 138 14.47 -20.75 -5.44
CA ALA A 138 14.83 -20.08 -4.20
C ALA A 138 15.27 -18.62 -4.44
N GLU A 139 16.04 -18.37 -5.50
CA GLU A 139 16.46 -17.01 -5.90
C GLU A 139 15.29 -16.14 -6.35
N LEU A 140 14.31 -16.71 -7.08
CA LEU A 140 13.09 -16.01 -7.45
C LEU A 140 12.25 -15.66 -6.22
N ARG A 141 12.06 -16.62 -5.30
CA ARG A 141 11.34 -16.40 -4.03
C ARG A 141 12.02 -15.31 -3.18
N PHE A 142 13.34 -15.35 -3.10
CA PHE A 142 14.15 -14.33 -2.44
C PHE A 142 13.96 -12.95 -3.08
N SER A 143 13.97 -12.87 -4.41
CA SER A 143 13.73 -11.63 -5.16
C SER A 143 12.35 -11.04 -4.85
N VAL A 144 11.31 -11.88 -4.77
CA VAL A 144 9.94 -11.47 -4.48
C VAL A 144 9.79 -10.95 -3.05
N VAL A 145 10.36 -11.62 -2.04
CA VAL A 145 10.28 -11.11 -0.66
C VAL A 145 11.07 -9.82 -0.48
N CYS A 146 12.26 -9.71 -1.09
CA CYS A 146 13.01 -8.45 -1.10
C CYS A 146 12.20 -7.34 -1.75
N TRP A 147 11.54 -7.62 -2.87
CA TRP A 147 10.68 -6.65 -3.55
C TRP A 147 9.53 -6.19 -2.64
N LEU A 148 8.79 -7.13 -2.04
CA LEU A 148 7.68 -6.84 -1.13
C LEU A 148 8.10 -5.93 0.03
N LEU A 149 9.16 -6.31 0.75
CA LEU A 149 9.66 -5.55 1.89
C LEU A 149 10.25 -4.20 1.48
N SER A 150 10.85 -4.11 0.28
CA SER A 150 11.25 -2.80 -0.28
C SER A 150 10.05 -1.90 -0.52
N GLN A 151 8.95 -2.43 -1.07
CA GLN A 151 7.73 -1.64 -1.28
C GLN A 151 7.04 -1.25 0.02
N PHE A 152 7.25 -2.02 1.10
CA PHE A 152 6.83 -1.65 2.45
C PHE A 152 7.65 -0.45 2.94
N LEU A 153 8.98 -0.56 2.96
CA LEU A 153 9.88 0.55 3.32
C LEU A 153 9.56 1.86 2.58
N HIS A 154 9.36 1.80 1.26
CA HIS A 154 9.00 2.98 0.47
C HIS A 154 7.63 3.55 0.84
N GLY A 155 6.69 2.68 1.22
CA GLY A 155 5.38 3.04 1.75
C GLY A 155 5.52 3.79 3.08
N GLU A 156 6.27 3.23 4.03
CA GLU A 156 6.47 3.81 5.36
C GLU A 156 7.20 5.14 5.30
N GLN A 157 8.15 5.30 4.38
CA GLN A 157 8.79 6.60 4.17
C GLN A 157 7.78 7.64 3.66
N GLY A 158 6.86 7.23 2.77
CA GLY A 158 5.75 8.08 2.34
C GLY A 158 4.81 8.42 3.50
N ALA A 159 4.47 7.42 4.32
CA ALA A 159 3.62 7.56 5.49
C ALA A 159 4.23 8.50 6.53
N LEU A 160 5.52 8.39 6.81
CA LEU A 160 6.27 9.30 7.68
C LEU A 160 6.10 10.75 7.26
N PHE A 161 6.35 11.07 5.98
CA PHE A 161 6.20 12.45 5.52
C PHE A 161 4.76 12.92 5.51
N ALA A 162 3.81 12.05 5.17
CA ALA A 162 2.40 12.38 5.21
C ALA A 162 1.92 12.62 6.65
N ALA A 163 2.38 11.82 7.62
CA ALA A 163 2.07 11.97 9.05
C ALA A 163 2.56 13.33 9.57
N CYS A 164 3.74 13.79 9.15
CA CYS A 164 4.21 15.15 9.45
C CYS A 164 3.22 16.21 8.93
N GLN A 165 2.84 16.13 7.66
CA GLN A 165 1.92 17.10 7.05
C GLN A 165 0.51 17.05 7.66
N VAL A 166 0.02 15.85 7.93
CA VAL A 166 -1.28 15.59 8.57
C VAL A 166 -1.29 16.20 9.97
N THR A 167 -0.23 16.02 10.76
CA THR A 167 -0.09 16.61 12.09
C THR A 167 -0.13 18.14 12.04
N GLU A 168 0.53 18.74 11.05
CA GLU A 168 0.49 20.19 10.85
C GLU A 168 -0.90 20.69 10.40
N ALA A 169 -1.57 19.96 9.51
CA ALA A 169 -2.79 20.40 8.84
C ALA A 169 -4.10 20.06 9.58
N VAL A 170 -4.11 19.02 10.44
CA VAL A 170 -5.32 18.60 11.16
C VAL A 170 -5.87 19.74 12.03
N GLN A 171 -7.19 19.91 12.01
CA GLN A 171 -7.86 21.07 12.62
C GLN A 171 -8.09 20.90 14.12
N PHE A 172 -8.10 19.66 14.62
CA PHE A 172 -8.40 19.35 16.02
C PHE A 172 -7.09 19.19 16.81
N PHE A 173 -7.02 19.79 18.00
CA PHE A 173 -5.81 19.75 18.82
C PHE A 173 -5.45 18.33 19.30
N ASP A 174 -6.41 17.56 19.81
CA ASP A 174 -6.18 16.15 20.18
C ASP A 174 -5.72 15.31 18.98
N GLY A 175 -6.18 15.66 17.79
CA GLY A 175 -5.73 15.04 16.53
C GLY A 175 -4.25 15.28 16.27
N LYS A 176 -3.70 16.45 16.64
CA LYS A 176 -2.26 16.74 16.54
C LYS A 176 -1.44 15.91 17.52
N MET A 177 -1.96 15.76 18.74
CA MET A 177 -1.30 14.95 19.78
C MET A 177 -1.17 13.49 19.35
N TYR A 178 -2.22 12.93 18.73
CA TYR A 178 -2.13 11.61 18.11
C TYR A 178 -1.23 11.59 16.87
N GLY A 179 -1.35 12.57 15.96
CA GLY A 179 -0.51 12.64 14.77
C GLY A 179 0.99 12.62 15.10
N ALA A 180 1.39 13.27 16.20
CA ALA A 180 2.77 13.23 16.69
C ALA A 180 3.25 11.82 17.09
N THR A 181 2.37 10.97 17.64
CA THR A 181 2.73 9.57 17.90
C THR A 181 2.89 8.80 16.60
N GLN A 182 2.01 9.03 15.62
CA GLN A 182 2.14 8.39 14.31
C GLN A 182 3.47 8.77 13.62
N VAL A 183 3.89 10.03 13.65
CA VAL A 183 5.20 10.43 13.08
C VAL A 183 6.36 9.61 13.68
N MET A 184 6.29 9.32 14.97
CA MET A 184 7.27 8.48 15.65
C MET A 184 7.16 7.01 15.21
N ASP A 185 5.94 6.48 15.16
CA ASP A 185 5.62 5.12 14.69
C ASP A 185 6.19 4.89 13.28
N GLU A 186 5.90 5.77 12.31
CA GLU A 186 6.41 5.65 10.94
C GLU A 186 7.93 5.79 10.84
N GLY A 187 8.54 6.62 11.71
CA GLY A 187 10.00 6.72 11.81
C GLY A 187 10.62 5.36 12.18
N ARG A 188 10.01 4.65 13.13
CA ARG A 188 10.43 3.30 13.53
C ARG A 188 10.12 2.27 12.44
N HIS A 189 8.99 2.38 11.74
CA HIS A 189 8.67 1.49 10.62
C HIS A 189 9.74 1.56 9.52
N VAL A 190 10.12 2.77 9.11
CA VAL A 190 11.23 3.00 8.18
C VAL A 190 12.53 2.39 8.70
N GLU A 191 12.85 2.61 9.98
CA GLU A 191 14.05 2.08 10.62
C GLU A 191 14.10 0.55 10.54
N VAL A 192 13.06 -0.16 11.00
CA VAL A 192 13.08 -1.63 11.08
C VAL A 192 13.07 -2.28 9.71
N PHE A 193 12.29 -1.78 8.75
CA PHE A 193 12.30 -2.35 7.39
C PHE A 193 13.63 -2.08 6.68
N ASN A 194 14.20 -0.88 6.83
CA ASN A 194 15.51 -0.56 6.27
C ASN A 194 16.61 -1.44 6.88
N ARG A 195 16.64 -1.57 8.21
CA ARG A 195 17.60 -2.41 8.92
C ARG A 195 17.47 -3.88 8.53
N TYR A 196 16.25 -4.40 8.39
CA TYR A 196 16.03 -5.77 7.95
C TYR A 196 16.50 -6.00 6.51
N LEU A 197 16.16 -5.09 5.59
CA LEU A 197 16.60 -5.16 4.19
C LEU A 197 18.14 -5.06 4.06
N ASP A 198 18.79 -4.21 4.85
CA ASP A 198 20.24 -4.01 4.83
C ASP A 198 20.99 -5.17 5.50
N GLN A 199 20.65 -5.50 6.75
CA GLN A 199 21.44 -6.43 7.57
C GLN A 199 21.09 -7.90 7.34
N LYS A 200 19.86 -8.22 6.90
CA LYS A 200 19.37 -9.60 6.76
C LYS A 200 19.23 -10.03 5.31
N LEU A 201 18.74 -9.17 4.43
CA LEU A 201 18.52 -9.52 3.02
C LEU A 201 19.60 -8.99 2.07
N GLY A 202 20.28 -7.89 2.41
CA GLY A 202 21.31 -7.27 1.58
C GLY A 202 20.81 -6.80 0.20
N ARG A 203 19.50 -6.55 0.04
CA ARG A 203 18.89 -6.24 -1.26
C ARG A 203 17.71 -5.28 -1.14
N LEU A 204 17.74 -4.20 -1.92
CA LEU A 204 16.68 -3.19 -2.01
C LEU A 204 16.20 -3.04 -3.47
N TYR A 205 14.89 -3.17 -3.68
CA TYR A 205 14.23 -2.81 -4.93
C TYR A 205 13.79 -1.35 -4.91
N ARG A 206 13.71 -0.74 -6.09
CA ARG A 206 13.19 0.63 -6.25
C ARG A 206 11.69 0.69 -5.97
N ILE A 207 11.22 1.87 -5.62
CA ILE A 207 9.78 2.15 -5.52
C ILE A 207 9.10 1.87 -6.86
N ASN A 208 7.97 1.17 -6.81
CA ASN A 208 7.14 0.95 -8.00
C ASN A 208 6.38 2.23 -8.39
N ASP A 209 6.12 2.39 -9.68
CA ASP A 209 5.54 3.63 -10.21
C ASP A 209 4.14 3.93 -9.65
N ASN A 210 3.31 2.92 -9.34
CA ASN A 210 1.98 3.14 -8.77
C ASN A 210 2.05 3.74 -7.36
N LEU A 211 2.92 3.18 -6.50
CA LEU A 211 3.15 3.71 -5.16
C LEU A 211 3.71 5.14 -5.22
N PHE A 212 4.66 5.38 -6.12
CA PHE A 212 5.19 6.73 -6.35
C PHE A 212 4.09 7.72 -6.71
N VAL A 213 3.20 7.38 -7.66
CA VAL A 213 2.10 8.26 -8.10
C VAL A 213 1.19 8.63 -6.94
N ILE A 214 0.87 7.67 -6.08
CA ILE A 214 0.00 7.90 -4.93
C ILE A 214 0.69 8.81 -3.92
N ILE A 215 1.93 8.50 -3.52
CA ILE A 215 2.69 9.33 -2.56
C ILE A 215 2.85 10.75 -3.13
N ASP A 216 3.31 10.90 -4.37
CA ASP A 216 3.52 12.21 -5.00
C ASP A 216 2.21 13.02 -5.08
N SER A 217 1.07 12.37 -5.36
CA SER A 217 -0.23 13.04 -5.37
C SER A 217 -0.67 13.48 -3.98
N LEU A 218 -0.46 12.65 -2.95
CA LEU A 218 -0.86 12.97 -1.58
C LEU A 218 -0.02 14.08 -0.98
N MET A 219 1.29 14.04 -1.22
CA MET A 219 2.23 15.02 -0.71
C MET A 219 2.01 16.40 -1.34
N THR A 220 1.49 16.46 -2.57
CA THR A 220 1.21 17.71 -3.29
C THR A 220 -0.20 18.28 -3.05
N ASP A 221 -1.19 17.47 -2.63
CA ASP A 221 -2.53 17.98 -2.33
C ASP A 221 -2.48 18.96 -1.14
N SER A 222 -3.22 20.06 -1.16
CA SER A 222 -3.21 21.05 -0.08
C SER A 222 -4.29 20.84 0.96
N ARG A 223 -5.27 19.99 0.67
CA ARG A 223 -6.46 19.79 1.49
C ARG A 223 -6.20 18.71 2.53
N TRP A 224 -6.40 19.06 3.80
CA TRP A 224 -6.11 18.15 4.91
C TRP A 224 -6.97 16.87 4.83
N ASP A 225 -8.25 16.99 4.47
CA ASP A 225 -9.18 15.85 4.41
C ASP A 225 -8.80 14.86 3.30
N MET A 226 -8.33 15.37 2.15
CA MET A 226 -7.81 14.53 1.07
C MET A 226 -6.51 13.82 1.46
N LYS A 227 -5.62 14.50 2.20
CA LYS A 227 -4.40 13.87 2.73
C LYS A 227 -4.74 12.75 3.70
N PHE A 228 -5.67 12.98 4.63
CA PHE A 228 -6.15 11.96 5.56
C PHE A 228 -6.81 10.80 4.84
N LEU A 229 -7.72 11.09 3.89
CA LEU A 229 -8.40 10.06 3.11
C LEU A 229 -7.36 9.18 2.40
N GLY A 230 -6.41 9.82 1.72
CA GLY A 230 -5.39 9.11 1.00
C GLY A 230 -4.42 8.33 1.88
N MET A 231 -3.84 8.94 2.89
CA MET A 231 -2.84 8.27 3.72
C MET A 231 -3.50 7.28 4.68
N GLN A 232 -4.40 7.76 5.53
CA GLN A 232 -4.93 6.99 6.66
C GLN A 232 -5.93 5.90 6.25
N ILE A 233 -6.72 6.18 5.22
CA ILE A 233 -7.74 5.22 4.76
C ILE A 233 -7.22 4.39 3.58
N MET A 234 -6.67 5.04 2.55
CA MET A 234 -6.23 4.30 1.36
C MET A 234 -4.88 3.62 1.56
N VAL A 235 -3.81 4.33 1.91
CA VAL A 235 -2.46 3.74 1.99
C VAL A 235 -2.34 2.80 3.18
N GLU A 236 -2.58 3.28 4.40
CA GLU A 236 -2.43 2.50 5.64
C GLU A 236 -3.44 1.36 5.73
N GLY A 237 -4.71 1.61 5.35
CA GLY A 237 -5.74 0.56 5.31
C GLY A 237 -5.36 -0.63 4.42
N LEU A 238 -4.62 -0.37 3.35
CA LEU A 238 -4.06 -1.41 2.48
C LEU A 238 -2.75 -1.98 3.02
N ALA A 239 -1.87 -1.14 3.60
CA ALA A 239 -0.62 -1.55 4.22
C ALA A 239 -0.88 -2.58 5.33
N LEU A 240 -1.84 -2.29 6.22
CA LEU A 240 -2.33 -3.20 7.26
C LEU A 240 -2.72 -4.58 6.70
N GLY A 241 -3.45 -4.60 5.59
CA GLY A 241 -3.81 -5.85 4.92
C GLY A 241 -2.59 -6.58 4.34
N ALA A 242 -1.64 -5.83 3.77
CA ALA A 242 -0.43 -6.38 3.17
C ALA A 242 0.54 -6.95 4.22
N PHE A 243 0.78 -6.23 5.32
CA PHE A 243 1.56 -6.70 6.46
C PHE A 243 0.94 -7.95 7.06
N GLY A 244 -0.40 -7.95 7.23
CA GLY A 244 -1.12 -9.11 7.75
C GLY A 244 -0.94 -10.38 6.92
N VAL A 245 -0.86 -10.25 5.60
CA VAL A 245 -0.57 -11.39 4.72
C VAL A 245 0.84 -11.93 4.93
N ILE A 246 1.86 -11.07 4.98
CA ILE A 246 3.24 -11.54 5.22
C ILE A 246 3.38 -12.13 6.61
N TYR A 247 2.84 -11.46 7.63
CA TYR A 247 2.84 -11.95 9.00
C TYR A 247 2.29 -13.37 9.09
N LYS A 248 1.19 -13.63 8.38
CA LYS A 248 0.53 -14.93 8.35
C LYS A 248 1.34 -16.01 7.64
N VAL A 249 1.98 -15.70 6.50
CA VAL A 249 2.62 -16.73 5.66
C VAL A 249 4.09 -16.93 5.98
N THR A 250 4.76 -15.94 6.57
CA THR A 250 6.17 -16.03 6.91
C THR A 250 6.37 -16.94 8.11
N ARG A 251 7.44 -17.72 8.10
CA ARG A 251 7.89 -18.50 9.25
C ARG A 251 9.14 -17.92 9.91
N GLU A 252 9.69 -16.84 9.35
CA GLU A 252 10.89 -16.20 9.87
C GLU A 252 10.55 -15.39 11.14
N PRO A 253 11.10 -15.78 12.32
CA PRO A 253 10.70 -15.19 13.59
C PRO A 253 10.94 -13.68 13.73
N LEU A 254 12.05 -13.16 13.21
CA LEU A 254 12.36 -11.73 13.33
C LEU A 254 11.40 -10.89 12.49
N LEU A 255 11.16 -11.27 11.24
CA LEU A 255 10.20 -10.61 10.36
C LEU A 255 8.79 -10.67 10.92
N ARG A 256 8.39 -11.81 11.50
CA ARG A 256 7.08 -11.94 12.15
C ARG A 256 6.95 -11.00 13.35
N ALA A 257 7.97 -10.90 14.20
CA ALA A 257 7.99 -9.98 15.34
C ALA A 257 7.91 -8.50 14.91
N ILE A 258 8.66 -8.12 13.87
CA ILE A 258 8.61 -6.77 13.28
C ILE A 258 7.19 -6.47 12.79
N LEU A 259 6.61 -7.37 11.97
CA LEU A 259 5.28 -7.17 11.40
C LEU A 259 4.19 -7.12 12.47
N GLU A 260 4.31 -7.89 13.55
CA GLU A 260 3.37 -7.83 14.67
C GLU A 260 3.29 -6.42 15.27
N ARG A 261 4.46 -5.80 15.52
CA ARG A 261 4.55 -4.44 16.06
C ARG A 261 4.02 -3.39 15.08
N VAL A 262 4.42 -3.47 13.82
CA VAL A 262 3.95 -2.56 12.76
C VAL A 262 2.43 -2.66 12.61
N ILE A 263 1.85 -3.86 12.54
CA ILE A 263 0.40 -4.07 12.44
C ILE A 263 -0.37 -3.46 13.61
N GLN A 264 0.19 -3.53 14.83
CA GLN A 264 -0.43 -2.91 16.01
C GLN A 264 -0.50 -1.38 15.90
N ASP A 265 0.51 -0.77 15.29
CA ASP A 265 0.61 0.68 15.07
C ASP A 265 -0.33 1.11 13.92
N GLU A 266 -0.28 0.43 12.77
CA GLU A 266 -1.15 0.66 11.61
C GLU A 266 -2.64 0.57 11.92
N ALA A 267 -3.05 -0.38 12.77
CA ALA A 267 -4.44 -0.49 13.20
C ALA A 267 -4.95 0.80 13.86
N ARG A 268 -4.08 1.51 14.60
CA ARG A 268 -4.43 2.79 15.22
C ARG A 268 -4.40 3.91 14.19
N HIS A 269 -3.46 3.91 13.24
CA HIS A 269 -3.40 4.93 12.18
C HIS A 269 -4.69 4.93 11.34
N VAL A 270 -5.18 3.75 10.93
CA VAL A 270 -6.47 3.64 10.22
C VAL A 270 -7.64 4.12 11.09
N HIS A 271 -7.65 3.78 12.38
CA HIS A 271 -8.67 4.27 13.33
C HIS A 271 -8.64 5.81 13.44
N TYR A 272 -7.46 6.41 13.48
CA TYR A 272 -7.28 7.86 13.45
C TYR A 272 -7.91 8.49 12.21
N GLY A 273 -7.67 7.91 11.03
CA GLY A 273 -8.32 8.32 9.78
C GLY A 273 -9.85 8.29 9.88
N VAL A 274 -10.41 7.20 10.41
CA VAL A 274 -11.88 7.04 10.53
C VAL A 274 -12.48 8.10 11.47
N LEU A 275 -11.86 8.35 12.62
CA LEU A 275 -12.32 9.37 13.57
C LEU A 275 -12.25 10.77 12.97
N ALA A 276 -11.15 11.11 12.29
CA ALA A 276 -10.94 12.45 11.73
C ALA A 276 -11.89 12.76 10.56
N LEU A 277 -12.20 11.75 9.74
CA LEU A 277 -12.93 11.96 8.49
C LEU A 277 -14.43 11.77 8.61
N ARG A 278 -14.93 10.88 9.48
CA ARG A 278 -16.35 10.52 9.50
C ARG A 278 -17.26 11.73 9.66
N GLU A 279 -17.06 12.52 10.70
CA GLU A 279 -17.88 13.70 10.96
C GLU A 279 -17.70 14.75 9.85
N HIS A 280 -16.46 14.99 9.44
CA HIS A 280 -16.15 15.97 8.39
C HIS A 280 -16.85 15.64 7.07
N ILE A 281 -16.73 14.40 6.59
CA ILE A 281 -17.32 13.95 5.31
C ILE A 281 -18.85 13.94 5.38
N THR A 282 -19.43 13.52 6.50
CA THR A 282 -20.89 13.36 6.61
C THR A 282 -21.64 14.64 6.94
N THR A 283 -20.98 15.63 7.56
CA THR A 283 -21.66 16.84 8.06
C THR A 283 -21.12 18.16 7.52
N GLN A 284 -19.85 18.23 7.11
CA GLN A 284 -19.19 19.49 6.73
C GLN A 284 -19.01 19.65 5.22
N LEU A 285 -18.85 18.54 4.49
CA LEU A 285 -18.69 18.58 3.04
C LEU A 285 -20.02 18.78 2.32
N THR A 286 -19.99 19.58 1.25
CA THR A 286 -21.10 19.62 0.30
C THR A 286 -21.21 18.29 -0.45
N GLU A 287 -22.40 18.00 -0.99
CA GLU A 287 -22.61 16.80 -1.83
C GLU A 287 -21.58 16.70 -2.97
N ARG A 288 -21.25 17.83 -3.60
CA ARG A 288 -20.28 17.89 -4.69
C ARG A 288 -18.85 17.52 -4.24
N GLU A 289 -18.44 17.96 -3.06
CA GLU A 289 -17.14 17.62 -2.48
C GLU A 289 -17.11 16.16 -2.06
N ARG A 290 -18.18 15.65 -1.42
CA ARG A 290 -18.26 14.23 -1.07
C ARG A 290 -18.14 13.34 -2.31
N GLN A 291 -18.86 13.67 -3.39
CA GLN A 291 -18.76 12.93 -4.66
C GLN A 291 -17.33 12.93 -5.23
N GLU A 292 -16.61 14.05 -5.11
CA GLU A 292 -15.19 14.10 -5.50
C GLU A 292 -14.33 13.13 -4.68
N ARG A 293 -14.57 13.02 -3.36
CA ARG A 293 -13.85 12.07 -2.48
C ARG A 293 -14.20 10.63 -2.83
N GLU A 294 -15.47 10.35 -3.10
CA GLU A 294 -15.94 9.03 -3.54
C GLU A 294 -15.26 8.60 -4.86
N ASP A 295 -15.25 9.49 -5.85
CA ASP A 295 -14.64 9.25 -7.17
C ASP A 295 -13.12 9.06 -7.02
N TRP A 296 -12.46 9.91 -6.23
CA TRP A 296 -11.03 9.82 -5.98
C TRP A 296 -10.66 8.52 -5.25
N ALA A 297 -11.37 8.16 -4.18
CA ALA A 297 -11.13 6.94 -3.43
C ALA A 297 -11.31 5.68 -4.29
N PHE A 298 -12.34 5.65 -5.15
CA PHE A 298 -12.55 4.54 -6.08
C PHE A 298 -11.38 4.39 -7.07
N GLU A 299 -10.96 5.47 -7.73
CA GLU A 299 -9.87 5.41 -8.72
C GLU A 299 -8.53 5.02 -8.06
N VAL A 300 -8.26 5.51 -6.85
CA VAL A 300 -7.08 5.10 -6.06
C VAL A 300 -7.16 3.63 -5.64
N ALA A 301 -8.34 3.12 -5.26
CA ALA A 301 -8.52 1.69 -4.97
C ALA A 301 -8.17 0.81 -6.19
N ILE A 302 -8.51 1.27 -7.41
CA ILE A 302 -8.15 0.57 -8.65
C ILE A 302 -6.64 0.65 -8.92
N LEU A 303 -6.01 1.81 -8.74
CA LEU A 303 -4.55 1.94 -8.85
C LEU A 303 -3.83 0.99 -7.89
N MET A 304 -4.30 0.93 -6.64
CA MET A 304 -3.72 0.08 -5.61
C MET A 304 -3.87 -1.41 -5.91
N ARG A 305 -4.99 -1.82 -6.52
CA ARG A 305 -5.15 -3.19 -7.03
C ARG A 305 -4.03 -3.58 -8.00
N ASN A 306 -3.59 -2.63 -8.82
CA ASN A 306 -2.58 -2.83 -9.86
C ASN A 306 -1.14 -2.64 -9.36
N ARG A 307 -0.93 -2.15 -8.12
CA ARG A 307 0.39 -1.95 -7.49
C ARG A 307 1.18 -3.24 -7.34
N PHE A 308 0.51 -4.36 -7.09
CA PHE A 308 1.14 -5.65 -6.74
C PHE A 308 1.42 -6.55 -7.96
N MET A 309 1.83 -5.95 -9.08
CA MET A 309 2.21 -6.71 -10.29
C MET A 309 3.68 -7.12 -10.32
N VAL A 310 4.49 -6.71 -9.34
CA VAL A 310 5.90 -7.15 -9.17
C VAL A 310 6.75 -6.91 -10.43
N TYR A 311 6.54 -5.77 -11.11
CA TYR A 311 7.16 -5.52 -12.39
C TYR A 311 8.68 -5.40 -12.31
N GLU A 312 9.24 -4.99 -11.19
CA GLU A 312 10.69 -4.91 -11.02
C GLU A 312 11.35 -6.31 -10.99
N VAL A 313 10.66 -7.33 -10.47
CA VAL A 313 11.11 -8.74 -10.57
C VAL A 313 10.91 -9.27 -11.99
N TYR A 314 9.81 -8.89 -12.66
CA TYR A 314 9.63 -9.19 -14.09
C TYR A 314 10.77 -8.64 -14.94
N GLU A 315 11.11 -7.36 -14.76
CA GLU A 315 12.18 -6.69 -15.49
C GLU A 315 13.54 -7.39 -15.31
N GLU A 316 13.78 -7.96 -14.14
CA GLU A 316 15.01 -8.69 -13.83
C GLU A 316 15.04 -10.12 -14.37
N TRP A 317 13.94 -10.87 -14.25
CA TRP A 317 13.93 -12.32 -14.50
C TRP A 317 13.26 -12.73 -15.82
N PHE A 318 12.28 -11.97 -16.27
CA PHE A 318 11.32 -12.42 -17.29
C PHE A 318 11.18 -11.46 -18.47
N GLU A 319 11.77 -10.27 -18.40
CA GLU A 319 11.91 -9.39 -19.56
C GLU A 319 12.70 -10.11 -20.65
N GLY A 320 12.13 -10.21 -21.85
CA GLY A 320 12.71 -11.00 -22.93
C GLY A 320 12.12 -12.40 -23.07
N LEU A 321 11.61 -12.99 -21.99
CA LEU A 321 11.08 -14.36 -21.95
C LEU A 321 9.57 -14.42 -22.08
N MET A 322 8.85 -13.43 -21.53
CA MET A 322 7.40 -13.32 -21.69
C MET A 322 6.95 -11.86 -21.75
N SER A 323 5.74 -11.62 -22.26
CA SER A 323 5.15 -10.27 -22.30
C SER A 323 4.70 -9.81 -20.91
N ARG A 324 4.63 -8.49 -20.69
CA ARG A 324 4.04 -7.91 -19.48
C ARG A 324 2.59 -8.35 -19.27
N GLU A 325 1.86 -8.58 -20.36
CA GLU A 325 0.49 -9.09 -20.30
C GLU A 325 0.39 -10.50 -19.72
N HIS A 326 1.24 -11.41 -20.19
CA HIS A 326 1.30 -12.77 -19.63
C HIS A 326 1.74 -12.74 -18.18
N TRP A 327 2.78 -11.96 -17.85
CA TRP A 327 3.23 -11.78 -16.47
C TRP A 327 2.11 -11.29 -15.55
N ARG A 328 1.34 -10.28 -15.97
CA ARG A 328 0.22 -9.74 -15.19
C ARG A 328 -0.86 -10.78 -14.95
N ARG A 329 -1.20 -11.59 -15.97
CA ARG A 329 -2.17 -12.68 -15.83
C ARG A 329 -1.67 -13.72 -14.84
N PHE A 330 -0.39 -14.09 -14.91
CA PHE A 330 0.26 -15.00 -13.98
C PHE A 330 0.20 -14.45 -12.53
N ILE A 331 0.73 -13.25 -12.28
CA ILE A 331 0.74 -12.61 -10.95
C ILE A 331 -0.68 -12.37 -10.42
N THR A 332 -1.64 -12.04 -11.27
CA THR A 332 -3.04 -11.90 -10.86
C THR A 332 -3.58 -13.24 -10.35
N ASN A 333 -3.13 -14.37 -10.88
CA ASN A 333 -3.62 -15.68 -10.49
C ASN A 333 -2.83 -16.36 -9.38
N ALA A 334 -1.61 -15.88 -9.08
CA ALA A 334 -0.76 -16.40 -8.03
C ALA A 334 -1.48 -16.46 -6.66
N PRO A 335 -1.39 -17.57 -5.91
CA PRO A 335 -2.11 -17.77 -4.64
C PRO A 335 -1.85 -16.66 -3.61
N GLY A 336 -0.59 -16.32 -3.39
CA GLY A 336 -0.19 -15.27 -2.46
C GLY A 336 -0.79 -13.91 -2.84
N MET A 337 -0.80 -13.60 -4.14
CA MET A 337 -1.31 -12.32 -4.66
C MET A 337 -2.84 -12.23 -4.63
N LYS A 338 -3.55 -13.34 -4.80
CA LYS A 338 -4.99 -13.42 -4.56
C LYS A 338 -5.32 -13.12 -3.11
N MET A 339 -4.61 -13.74 -2.17
CA MET A 339 -4.78 -13.50 -0.75
C MET A 339 -4.47 -12.05 -0.38
N PHE A 340 -3.37 -11.49 -0.89
CA PHE A 340 -3.04 -10.06 -0.75
C PHE A 340 -4.22 -9.16 -1.11
N ARG A 341 -4.78 -9.31 -2.32
CA ARG A 341 -5.91 -8.48 -2.75
C ARG A 341 -7.14 -8.69 -1.87
N GLN A 342 -7.44 -9.92 -1.48
CA GLN A 342 -8.59 -10.21 -0.63
C GLN A 342 -8.49 -9.53 0.73
N VAL A 343 -7.35 -9.66 1.41
CA VAL A 343 -7.14 -9.06 2.74
C VAL A 343 -7.06 -7.54 2.66
N MET A 344 -6.41 -7.00 1.63
CA MET A 344 -6.35 -5.55 1.42
C MET A 344 -7.74 -4.92 1.29
N PHE A 345 -8.60 -5.47 0.44
CA PHE A 345 -9.93 -4.90 0.22
C PHE A 345 -10.91 -5.21 1.36
N SER A 346 -10.72 -6.31 2.10
CA SER A 346 -11.50 -6.58 3.31
C SER A 346 -11.23 -5.55 4.42
N ARG A 347 -10.07 -4.89 4.41
CA ARG A 347 -9.76 -3.78 5.32
C ARG A 347 -10.15 -2.42 4.75
N LEU A 348 -10.03 -2.19 3.44
CA LEU A 348 -10.34 -0.89 2.84
C LEU A 348 -11.85 -0.58 2.81
N VAL A 349 -12.67 -1.50 2.29
CA VAL A 349 -14.09 -1.24 1.99
C VAL A 349 -14.92 -0.89 3.24
N PRO A 350 -14.78 -1.60 4.38
CA PRO A 350 -15.51 -1.25 5.60
C PRO A 350 -15.20 0.15 6.13
N ASN A 351 -13.96 0.62 5.98
CA ASN A 351 -13.55 1.95 6.40
C ASN A 351 -14.13 3.04 5.49
N LEU A 352 -14.13 2.83 4.17
CA LEU A 352 -14.80 3.73 3.21
C LEU A 352 -16.31 3.86 3.50
N ARG A 353 -16.97 2.75 3.87
CA ARG A 353 -18.35 2.75 4.33
C ARG A 353 -18.50 3.59 5.61
N ALA A 354 -17.64 3.34 6.60
CA ALA A 354 -17.72 3.95 7.92
C ALA A 354 -17.49 5.47 7.93
N ILE A 355 -16.79 6.01 6.93
CA ILE A 355 -16.59 7.45 6.75
C ILE A 355 -17.60 8.09 5.79
N GLY A 356 -18.54 7.31 5.22
CA GLY A 356 -19.61 7.84 4.36
C GLY A 356 -19.25 8.01 2.89
N LEU A 357 -18.21 7.32 2.38
CA LEU A 357 -17.80 7.38 0.97
C LEU A 357 -18.27 6.20 0.12
N LEU A 358 -19.18 5.36 0.63
CA LEU A 358 -19.88 4.34 -0.15
C LEU A 358 -21.37 4.68 -0.23
N SER A 359 -21.71 5.73 -0.97
CA SER A 359 -23.11 6.07 -1.27
C SER A 359 -23.69 5.19 -2.37
N GLU A 360 -25.03 5.18 -2.50
CA GLU A 360 -25.74 4.47 -3.58
C GLU A 360 -25.22 4.83 -4.98
N ARG A 361 -24.69 6.04 -5.16
CA ARG A 361 -24.10 6.52 -6.42
C ARG A 361 -22.85 5.72 -6.81
N ILE A 362 -21.95 5.45 -5.86
CA ILE A 362 -20.64 4.85 -6.14
C ILE A 362 -20.63 3.33 -5.96
N MET A 363 -21.52 2.77 -5.14
CA MET A 363 -21.62 1.32 -4.91
C MET A 363 -21.67 0.47 -6.19
N PRO A 364 -22.43 0.82 -7.26
CA PRO A 364 -22.45 0.03 -8.49
C PRO A 364 -21.07 -0.10 -9.18
N TYR A 365 -20.17 0.86 -8.96
CA TYR A 365 -18.82 0.82 -9.49
C TYR A 365 -17.95 -0.18 -8.72
N TYR A 366 -18.06 -0.20 -7.40
CA TYR A 366 -17.41 -1.20 -6.55
C TYR A 366 -17.95 -2.62 -6.83
N GLU A 367 -19.25 -2.76 -7.10
CA GLU A 367 -19.87 -4.04 -7.50
C GLU A 367 -19.26 -4.57 -8.79
N LYS A 368 -19.16 -3.70 -9.81
CA LYS A 368 -18.61 -4.07 -11.13
C LYS A 368 -17.17 -4.60 -11.07
N VAL A 369 -16.40 -4.18 -10.07
CA VAL A 369 -15.02 -4.65 -9.87
C VAL A 369 -14.89 -5.71 -8.77
N GLY A 370 -16.02 -6.21 -8.26
CA GLY A 370 -16.09 -7.28 -7.27
C GLY A 370 -15.65 -6.88 -5.86
N LEU A 371 -15.67 -5.60 -5.52
CA LEU A 371 -15.23 -5.11 -4.20
C LEU A 371 -16.36 -5.06 -3.17
N MET A 372 -17.62 -5.10 -3.59
CA MET A 372 -18.78 -5.09 -2.67
C MET A 372 -18.91 -6.35 -1.82
N GLN A 373 -18.23 -7.45 -2.17
CA GLN A 373 -18.17 -8.65 -1.32
C GLN A 373 -17.57 -8.38 0.08
N TYR A 374 -16.84 -7.27 0.24
CA TYR A 374 -16.22 -6.84 1.50
C TYR A 374 -17.06 -5.81 2.27
N PHE A 375 -18.24 -5.45 1.76
CA PHE A 375 -19.03 -4.34 2.27
C PHE A 375 -19.42 -4.50 3.73
N ASP A 376 -19.79 -5.72 4.16
CA ASP A 376 -20.28 -6.02 5.51
C ASP A 376 -19.17 -6.21 6.56
N GLY A 377 -17.90 -6.06 6.19
CA GLY A 377 -16.78 -6.18 7.13
C GLY A 377 -16.82 -5.15 8.25
N VAL A 378 -16.01 -5.35 9.29
CA VAL A 378 -15.93 -4.45 10.45
C VAL A 378 -14.93 -3.32 10.17
N ALA A 379 -15.28 -2.08 10.50
CA ALA A 379 -14.40 -0.92 10.35
C ALA A 379 -13.37 -0.85 11.48
N ALA A 380 -12.25 -0.16 11.24
CA ALA A 380 -11.08 -0.15 12.12
C ALA A 380 -11.37 0.40 13.53
N ASP A 381 -12.28 1.37 13.66
CA ASP A 381 -12.68 1.94 14.95
C ASP A 381 -13.44 0.97 15.86
N ASN A 382 -13.89 -0.16 15.29
CA ASN A 382 -14.60 -1.23 16.00
C ASN A 382 -13.75 -2.49 16.17
N LEU A 383 -12.45 -2.44 15.83
CA LEU A 383 -11.52 -3.55 15.95
C LEU A 383 -10.36 -3.19 16.89
N THR A 384 -9.99 -4.11 17.76
CA THR A 384 -8.73 -4.04 18.51
C THR A 384 -7.60 -4.67 17.69
N SER A 385 -6.36 -4.24 17.91
CA SER A 385 -5.18 -4.84 17.26
C SER A 385 -5.10 -6.35 17.52
N ASP A 386 -5.41 -6.79 18.74
CA ASP A 386 -5.46 -8.22 19.08
C ASP A 386 -6.56 -8.99 18.34
N GLN A 387 -7.71 -8.36 18.09
CA GLN A 387 -8.76 -8.98 17.28
C GLN A 387 -8.31 -9.10 15.83
N MET A 388 -7.63 -8.08 15.28
CA MET A 388 -7.08 -8.17 13.92
C MET A 388 -6.01 -9.25 13.79
N LEU A 389 -5.06 -9.33 14.74
CA LEU A 389 -4.05 -10.38 14.74
C LEU A 389 -4.69 -11.78 14.85
N ARG A 390 -5.69 -11.93 15.73
CA ARG A 390 -6.45 -13.19 15.83
C ARG A 390 -7.22 -13.55 14.56
N GLU A 391 -7.80 -12.56 13.87
CA GLU A 391 -8.43 -12.79 12.55
C GLU A 391 -7.40 -13.24 11.51
N LEU A 392 -6.20 -12.65 11.50
CA LEU A 392 -5.12 -13.03 10.59
C LEU A 392 -4.62 -14.45 10.89
N ASP A 393 -4.51 -14.82 12.15
CA ASP A 393 -4.12 -16.17 12.58
C ASP A 393 -5.23 -17.22 12.30
N GLY A 394 -6.51 -16.80 12.26
CA GLY A 394 -7.68 -17.69 12.10
C GLY A 394 -8.23 -17.85 10.67
N ALA A 395 -7.97 -16.93 9.74
CA ALA A 395 -8.63 -16.91 8.43
C ALA A 395 -7.91 -17.75 7.35
N VAL A 396 -8.41 -18.96 7.05
CA VAL A 396 -8.17 -19.84 5.86
C VAL A 396 -6.71 -20.29 5.61
N ALA A 397 -6.48 -21.60 5.77
CA ALA A 397 -5.25 -22.30 5.35
C ALA A 397 -5.16 -22.41 3.80
N PHE A 398 -3.92 -22.49 3.28
CA PHE A 398 -3.64 -22.70 1.86
C PHE A 398 -4.23 -24.00 1.31
#